data_AF-A0A847ZWI6-F1
#
_entry.id   AF-A0A847ZWI6-F1
#
_cell.length_a   1.000
_cell.length_b   1.000
_cell.length_c   1.000
_cell.angle_alpha   90.00
_cell.angle_beta   90.00
_cell.angle_gamma   90.00
#
_symmetry.space_group_name_H-M   'P 1'
#
loop_
_entity.id
_entity.type
_entity.pdbx_description
1 polymer ?
#
loop_
_entity_poly.entity_id
_entity_poly.type
_entity_poly.pdbx_seq_one_letter_code
_entity_poly.pdbx_strand_id
1 'polypeptide(L)'
;LDLRAGVAYEKSPVPDATRTPRIPDNDRYWLSLGASYKFAENMTAHVAYSHVFMDDGDINITPPPLVASFEQHIDIVSLGLTRDW
;
A
#
# COMPACT_ATOMS: atom_id res chain seq x y z
N LEU A 1 22.33 -13.37 -2.34
CA LEU A 1 20.90 -13.27 -2.70
C LEU A 1 20.20 -13.01 -1.39
N ASP A 2 19.54 -11.87 -1.29
CA ASP A 2 18.90 -11.45 -0.04
C ASP A 2 17.40 -11.35 -0.29
N LEU A 3 16.60 -11.97 0.57
CA LEU A 3 15.15 -11.92 0.48
C LEU A 3 14.60 -11.06 1.61
N ARG A 4 13.54 -10.31 1.32
CA ARG A 4 12.83 -9.47 2.29
C ARG A 4 11.35 -9.77 2.21
N ALA A 5 10.71 -9.80 3.37
CA ALA A 5 9.26 -9.82 3.49
C ALA A 5 8.87 -8.88 4.63
N GLY A 6 7.67 -8.32 4.56
CA GLY A 6 7.18 -7.40 5.57
C GLY A 6 5.67 -7.33 5.59
N VAL A 7 5.13 -7.02 6.77
CA VAL A 7 3.73 -6.67 6.96
C VAL A 7 3.64 -5.34 7.71
N ALA A 8 2.61 -4.56 7.45
CA ALA A 8 2.31 -3.36 8.23
C ALA A 8 0.80 -3.19 8.39
N TYR A 9 0.40 -2.53 9.47
CA TYR A 9 -0.96 -2.04 9.67
C TYR A 9 -0.89 -0.52 9.75
N GLU A 10 -1.73 0.14 8.97
CA GLU A 10 -1.85 1.58 8.89
C GLU A 10 -3.28 1.96 9.25
N LYS A 11 -3.42 2.70 10.35
CA LYS A 11 -4.71 3.22 10.79
C LYS A 11 -5.06 4.49 10.02
N SER A 12 -6.27 4.56 9.48
CA SER A 12 -6.75 5.77 8.80
C SER A 12 -6.84 6.94 9.78
N PRO A 13 -6.35 8.13 9.41
CA PRO A 13 -6.59 9.36 10.16
C PRO A 13 -8.00 9.91 9.94
N VAL A 14 -8.79 9.35 9.01
CA VAL A 14 -10.14 9.82 8.65
C VAL A 14 -11.18 9.05 9.47
N PRO A 15 -11.90 9.71 10.39
CA PRO A 15 -13.00 9.08 11.10
C PRO A 15 -14.15 8.76 10.13
N ASP A 16 -14.83 7.63 10.35
CA ASP A 16 -15.98 7.20 9.54
C ASP A 16 -17.05 8.30 9.41
N ALA A 17 -17.29 9.05 10.49
CA ALA A 17 -18.28 10.13 10.55
C ALA A 17 -18.01 11.31 9.60
N THR A 18 -16.77 11.48 9.13
CA THR A 18 -16.38 12.55 8.20
C THR A 18 -15.81 12.02 6.88
N ARG A 19 -15.87 10.70 6.66
CA ARG A 19 -15.43 10.09 5.40
C ARG A 19 -16.30 10.61 4.25
N THR A 20 -15.68 10.93 3.13
CA THR A 20 -16.39 11.43 1.95
C THR A 20 -16.00 10.64 0.71
N PRO A 21 -16.82 10.60 -0.34
CA PRO A 21 -16.47 9.90 -1.58
C PRO A 21 -15.19 10.42 -2.24
N ARG A 22 -14.79 11.66 -1.92
CA ARG A 22 -13.54 12.27 -2.42
C ARG A 22 -12.31 11.80 -1.66
N ILE A 23 -12.49 11.31 -0.42
CA ILE A 23 -11.44 10.76 0.43
C ILE A 23 -12.01 9.48 1.10
N PRO A 24 -12.21 8.39 0.34
CA PRO A 24 -12.73 7.13 0.87
C PRO A 24 -11.63 6.32 1.57
N ASP A 25 -10.90 6.96 2.50
CA ASP A 25 -9.76 6.34 3.19
C ASP A 25 -10.23 5.43 4.33
N ASN A 26 -9.56 4.29 4.48
CA ASN A 26 -9.84 3.32 5.53
C ASN A 26 -8.53 2.67 6.03
N ASP A 27 -8.66 1.88 7.09
CA ASP A 27 -7.55 1.10 7.63
C ASP A 27 -6.97 0.16 6.58
N ARG A 28 -5.65 0.02 6.60
CA ARG A 28 -4.87 -0.69 5.57
C ARG A 28 -3.93 -1.71 6.17
N TYR A 29 -3.87 -2.88 5.54
CA TYR A 29 -2.85 -3.88 5.77
C TYR A 29 -1.93 -3.98 4.56
N TRP A 30 -0.64 -3.95 4.82
CA TRP A 30 0.40 -4.07 3.81
C TRP A 30 1.00 -5.46 3.88
N LEU A 31 1.17 -6.11 2.72
CA LEU A 31 1.97 -7.31 2.57
C LEU A 31 3.02 -7.05 1.49
N SER A 32 4.30 -7.21 1.85
CA SER A 32 5.42 -6.85 0.99
C SER A 32 6.42 -7.98 0.86
N LEU A 33 6.99 -8.13 -0.33
CA LEU A 33 7.98 -9.13 -0.70
C LEU A 33 9.07 -8.46 -1.55
N GLY A 34 10.32 -8.88 -1.43
CA GLY A 34 11.39 -8.34 -2.25
C GLY A 34 12.65 -9.19 -2.25
N ALA A 35 13.51 -8.93 -3.24
CA ALA A 35 14.77 -9.63 -3.42
C ALA A 35 15.88 -8.67 -3.86
N SER A 36 17.09 -8.93 -3.39
CA SER A 36 18.32 -8.29 -3.87
C SER A 36 19.27 -9.34 -4.43
N TYR A 37 19.88 -9.03 -5.58
CA TYR A 37 20.90 -9.87 -6.17
C TYR A 37 22.13 -9.04 -6.59
N LYS A 38 23.29 -9.42 -6.05
CA LYS A 38 24.58 -8.86 -6.43
C LYS A 38 25.06 -9.54 -7.72
N PHE A 39 24.93 -8.85 -8.84
CA PHE A 39 25.26 -9.38 -10.17
C PHE A 39 26.68 -9.00 -10.65
N ALA A 40 27.34 -8.05 -9.96
CA ALA A 40 28.75 -7.72 -10.15
C ALA A 40 29.41 -7.42 -8.80
N GLU A 41 30.75 -7.38 -8.75
CA GLU A 41 31.51 -7.14 -7.51
C GLU A 41 31.14 -5.85 -6.78
N ASN A 42 30.61 -4.87 -7.49
CA ASN A 42 30.22 -3.57 -6.97
C ASN A 42 28.81 -3.14 -7.38
N MET A 43 27.96 -4.05 -7.86
CA MET A 43 26.58 -3.70 -8.25
C MET A 43 25.56 -4.71 -7.73
N THR A 44 24.49 -4.17 -7.15
CA THR A 44 23.36 -4.95 -6.62
C THR A 44 22.05 -4.46 -7.24
N ALA A 45 21.25 -5.38 -7.76
CA ALA A 45 19.89 -5.13 -8.24
C ALA A 45 18.86 -5.46 -7.14
N HIS A 46 17.79 -4.69 -7.11
CA HIS A 46 16.70 -4.78 -6.14
C HIS A 46 15.37 -4.87 -6.88
N VAL A 47 14.50 -5.77 -6.45
CA VAL A 47 13.11 -5.85 -6.91
C VAL A 47 12.21 -6.04 -5.69
N ALA A 48 11.05 -5.38 -5.68
CA ALA A 48 10.06 -5.55 -4.62
C ALA A 48 8.64 -5.35 -5.13
N TYR A 49 7.70 -5.98 -4.42
CA TYR A 49 6.27 -5.87 -4.63
C TYR A 49 5.56 -5.75 -3.28
N SER A 50 4.58 -4.84 -3.22
CA SER A 50 3.71 -4.68 -2.06
C SER A 50 2.25 -4.66 -2.51
N HIS A 51 1.43 -5.46 -1.84
CA HIS A 51 -0.02 -5.41 -1.96
C HIS A 51 -0.60 -4.78 -0.70
N VAL A 52 -1.47 -3.81 -0.88
CA VAL A 52 -2.17 -3.12 0.21
C VAL A 52 -3.65 -3.50 0.15
N PHE A 53 -4.09 -4.20 1.19
CA PHE A 53 -5.48 -4.49 1.45
C PHE A 53 -6.08 -3.30 2.20
N MET A 54 -7.19 -2.77 1.72
CA MET A 54 -7.93 -1.72 2.40
C MET A 54 -9.33 -2.20 2.72
N ASP A 55 -9.79 -1.93 3.93
CA ASP A 55 -11.14 -2.33 4.35
C ASP A 55 -12.20 -1.50 3.60
N ASP A 56 -13.36 -2.12 3.33
CA ASP A 56 -14.47 -1.47 2.64
C ASP A 56 -15.05 -0.34 3.51
N GLY A 57 -15.08 0.87 2.96
CA GLY A 57 -15.60 2.05 3.65
C GLY A 57 -17.03 2.37 3.21
N ASP A 58 -18.01 2.14 4.09
CA ASP A 58 -19.37 2.65 3.88
C ASP A 58 -19.41 4.17 4.10
N ILE A 59 -20.03 4.88 3.16
CA ILE A 59 -20.23 6.33 3.25
C ILE A 59 -21.72 6.62 3.35
N ASN A 60 -22.13 7.36 4.40
CA ASN A 60 -23.51 7.75 4.61
C ASN A 60 -23.59 9.25 4.97
N ILE A 61 -23.79 10.09 3.95
CA ILE A 61 -23.84 11.56 4.10
C ILE A 61 -25.28 12.02 3.93
N THR A 62 -25.77 12.93 4.78
CA THR A 62 -27.12 13.55 4.68
C THR A 62 -27.02 15.07 4.94
N PRO A 63 -27.64 16.01 4.17
CA PRO A 63 -28.16 15.97 2.79
C PRO A 63 -27.25 16.71 1.76
N PRO A 64 -27.30 16.32 0.45
CA PRO A 64 -28.16 15.28 -0.11
C PRO A 64 -27.70 13.87 0.31
N PRO A 65 -28.64 12.90 0.46
CA PRO A 65 -28.32 11.55 0.88
C PRO A 65 -27.48 10.83 -0.18
N LEU A 66 -26.26 10.43 0.17
CA LEU A 66 -25.42 9.57 -0.67
C LEU A 66 -25.00 8.35 0.15
N VAL A 67 -25.39 7.18 -0.33
CA VAL A 67 -24.98 5.88 0.18
C VAL A 67 -24.13 5.21 -0.91
N ALA A 68 -22.87 4.94 -0.60
CA ALA A 68 -21.94 4.30 -1.53
C ALA A 68 -20.91 3.47 -0.74
N SER A 69 -20.54 2.32 -1.29
CA SER A 69 -19.42 1.49 -0.85
C SER A 69 -18.26 1.63 -1.83
N PHE A 70 -17.03 1.59 -1.31
CA PHE A 70 -15.81 1.67 -2.10
C PHE A 70 -14.91 0.49 -1.77
N GLU A 71 -14.57 -0.29 -2.80
CA GLU A 71 -13.54 -1.33 -2.74
C GLU A 71 -12.26 -0.76 -3.36
N GLN A 72 -11.14 -0.81 -2.64
CA GLN A 72 -9.85 -0.31 -3.12
C GLN A 72 -8.73 -1.31 -2.84
N HIS A 73 -7.93 -1.57 -3.87
CA HIS A 73 -6.68 -2.34 -3.78
C HIS A 73 -5.54 -1.52 -4.36
N ILE A 74 -4.35 -1.65 -3.77
CA ILE A 74 -3.15 -0.95 -4.25
C ILE A 74 -2.03 -1.97 -4.44
N ASP A 75 -1.44 -1.95 -5.62
CA ASP A 75 -0.28 -2.74 -5.98
C ASP A 75 0.91 -1.81 -6.26
N ILE A 76 2.03 -2.02 -5.57
CA ILE A 76 3.24 -1.23 -5.72
C ILE A 76 4.37 -2.15 -6.21
N VAL A 77 5.02 -1.76 -7.29
CA VAL A 77 6.20 -2.44 -7.85
C VAL A 77 7.41 -1.52 -7.75
N SER A 78 8.55 -2.04 -7.31
CA SER A 78 9.79 -1.28 -7.16
C SER A 78 10.97 -2.01 -7.81
N LEU A 79 11.83 -1.22 -8.46
CA LEU A 79 13.08 -1.65 -9.06
C LEU A 79 14.18 -0.70 -8.59
N GLY A 80 15.36 -1.23 -8.26
CA GLY A 80 16.48 -0.42 -7.78
C GLY A 80 17.83 -1.01 -8.16
N LEU A 81 18.84 -0.14 -8.20
CA LEU A 81 20.24 -0.50 -8.42
C LEU A 81 21.12 0.25 -7.43
N THR A 82 22.01 -0.46 -6.76
CA THR A 82 23.01 0.10 -5.85
C THR A 82 24.41 -0.19 -6.39
N ARG A 83 25.28 0.82 -6.36
CA ARG A 83 26.70 0.67 -6.72
C ARG A 83 27.58 1.03 -5.53
N ASP A 84 28.47 0.12 -5.16
CA ASP A 84 29.45 0.34 -4.10
C ASP A 84 30.73 0.93 -4.73
N TRP A 85 31.33 1.96 -4.11
CA TRP A 85 32.52 2.68 -4.58
C TRP A 85 33.66 2.65 -3.57
#